data_AF-A0A8E0WMY6-F1
#
_entry.id   AF-A0A8E0WMY6-F1
#
_cell.length_a   1.000
_cell.length_b   1.000
_cell.length_c   1.000
_cell.angle_alpha   90.00
_cell.angle_beta   90.00
_cell.angle_gamma   90.00
#
_symmetry.space_group_name_H-M   'P 1'
#
loop_
_entity.id
_entity.type
_entity.pdbx_description
1 polymer ?
#
loop_
_entity_poly.entity_id
_entity_poly.type
_entity_poly.pdbx_seq_one_letter_code
_entity_poly.pdbx_strand_id
1 'polypeptide(L)'
;MVNMKSTILKNFLSIATLTPKQIAIYYKNTKITYAELLIQVKQYGQYFSNLEQKGPIAIHMDRTPKLIAAMLGCWYANRAFIALDCKHPIERKKYVLGNNITDSHIQEITVIDSELDEDIAYILYTSGSTGQPKGIDITHEGVTALVNWAQVYYRKEQLQCILASTTITFDLAVFEIFVPLTCGCSIYLVDSILDLLNKDQDYSKITLINTVPAAMREIVRAKVIPFNVSTINIAGEALTWDLVEDLYQINHIQEVYNLWGPSEDTTYSTVYQCPRYPDTKLRKIPIVPIGQSIKGTKVHIIDQEICLSGISLARGYHNNSELTEKKFITYQGNRLYRTGDIGVIDDEGNIHFKGRIDLQVKVRGFRIELEEIESHLININNVIAAGATAITDNNQTRLIVGVQVGRINSQVSIEYLKNKLAGNIPDYMMPHLWWVTDQPLPRTPNGKLCRKSLGKIILENNKIKSQTTEIKLFYDLVSSILVKDVNHNLSFTANGGDSLNAVRLLTECNQRWQHSLNLLMILDNNKTLAELNNQVFINNTNKIVIKNYPQLKEQILPSERRMWEVYNSSATPSAYNVAIQFELTGEIDIAKLTYSIEQIINQNDVFQYNYIQYDNQLTKIVTNTKLNIL
;
A
#
# COMPACT_ATOMS: atom_id res chain seq x y z
N MET A 1 16.17 3.53 -40.33
CA MET A 1 15.18 3.95 -39.32
C MET A 1 14.32 2.74 -39.01
N VAL A 2 14.19 2.36 -37.74
CA VAL A 2 13.28 1.28 -37.33
C VAL A 2 11.85 1.72 -37.68
N ASN A 3 11.09 0.90 -38.41
CA ASN A 3 9.69 1.17 -38.70
C ASN A 3 8.88 1.02 -37.41
N MET A 4 8.68 2.13 -36.69
CA MET A 4 7.99 2.12 -35.39
C MET A 4 6.48 2.09 -35.59
N LYS A 5 5.77 1.11 -35.04
CA LYS A 5 4.30 1.08 -35.04
C LYS A 5 3.70 2.01 -33.98
N SER A 6 4.31 2.09 -32.80
CA SER A 6 3.79 2.87 -31.67
C SER A 6 3.72 4.38 -31.95
N THR A 7 2.51 4.91 -32.10
CA THR A 7 2.26 6.37 -32.19
C THR A 7 2.68 7.09 -30.92
N ILE A 8 2.47 6.48 -29.75
CA ILE A 8 2.88 7.01 -28.45
C ILE A 8 4.40 7.17 -28.37
N LEU A 9 5.16 6.16 -28.80
CA LEU A 9 6.61 6.27 -28.84
C LEU A 9 7.07 7.37 -29.81
N LYS A 10 6.46 7.47 -31.00
CA LYS A 10 6.77 8.56 -31.95
C LYS A 10 6.57 9.94 -31.32
N ASN A 11 5.46 10.13 -30.61
CA ASN A 11 5.18 11.38 -29.90
C ASN A 11 6.23 11.65 -28.82
N PHE A 12 6.56 10.66 -28.00
CA PHE A 12 7.62 10.77 -26.99
C PHE A 12 8.98 11.14 -27.62
N LEU A 13 9.40 10.46 -28.70
CA LEU A 13 10.67 10.73 -29.39
C LEU A 13 10.71 12.15 -29.97
N SER A 14 9.60 12.61 -30.54
CA SER A 14 9.46 13.96 -31.08
C SER A 14 9.61 15.00 -29.95
N ILE A 15 8.85 14.85 -28.87
CA ILE A 15 8.96 15.71 -27.68
C ILE A 15 10.38 15.69 -27.12
N ALA A 16 10.98 14.52 -26.95
CA ALA A 16 12.32 14.42 -26.38
C ALA A 16 13.40 15.10 -27.22
N THR A 17 13.19 15.18 -28.53
CA THR A 17 14.06 15.91 -29.46
C THR A 17 13.82 17.41 -29.41
N LEU A 18 12.56 17.84 -29.28
CA LEU A 18 12.17 19.26 -29.26
C LEU A 18 12.43 19.95 -27.91
N THR A 19 12.28 19.23 -26.80
CA THR A 19 12.41 19.76 -25.43
C THR A 19 13.44 18.98 -24.60
N PRO A 20 14.69 18.82 -25.07
CA PRO A 20 15.66 17.90 -24.46
C PRO A 20 16.03 18.25 -23.02
N LYS A 21 15.98 19.53 -22.65
CA LYS A 21 16.31 20.03 -21.30
C LYS A 21 15.14 20.04 -20.33
N GLN A 22 13.92 19.81 -20.80
CA GLN A 22 12.75 19.78 -19.95
C GLN A 22 12.76 18.53 -19.08
N ILE A 23 12.30 18.64 -17.82
CA ILE A 23 12.20 17.49 -16.92
C ILE A 23 11.07 16.58 -17.39
N ALA A 24 11.39 15.30 -17.60
CA ALA A 24 10.42 14.25 -17.88
C ALA A 24 9.97 13.57 -16.57
N ILE A 25 10.91 13.29 -15.66
CA ILE A 25 10.65 12.53 -14.43
C ILE A 25 11.25 13.24 -13.22
N TYR A 26 10.43 13.51 -12.22
CA TYR A 26 10.88 13.78 -10.86
C TYR A 26 10.86 12.46 -10.08
N TYR A 27 11.96 12.10 -9.43
CA TYR A 27 12.07 10.87 -8.64
C TYR A 27 12.98 11.08 -7.45
N LYS A 28 12.44 11.04 -6.22
CA LYS A 28 13.16 11.38 -4.99
C LYS A 28 13.84 12.76 -5.14
N ASN A 29 15.14 12.84 -4.91
CA ASN A 29 15.93 14.07 -5.08
C ASN A 29 16.54 14.22 -6.48
N THR A 30 16.18 13.35 -7.42
CA THR A 30 16.70 13.35 -8.79
C THR A 30 15.68 13.88 -9.78
N LYS A 31 16.17 14.55 -10.82
CA LYS A 31 15.38 15.07 -11.94
C LYS A 31 15.99 14.52 -13.22
N ILE A 32 15.16 13.91 -14.05
CA ILE A 32 15.60 13.31 -15.32
C ILE A 32 14.94 14.10 -16.43
N THR A 33 15.79 14.63 -17.30
CA THR A 33 15.37 15.34 -18.51
C THR A 33 14.87 14.38 -19.58
N TYR A 34 14.12 14.90 -20.54
CA TYR A 34 13.72 14.13 -21.72
C TYR A 34 14.92 13.55 -22.49
N ALA A 35 16.03 14.29 -22.60
CA ALA A 35 17.23 13.79 -23.26
C ALA A 35 17.86 12.60 -22.51
N GLU A 36 17.98 12.69 -21.18
CA GLU A 36 18.53 11.60 -20.36
C GLU A 36 17.63 10.36 -20.38
N LEU A 37 16.30 10.55 -20.34
CA LEU A 37 15.35 9.45 -20.49
C LEU A 37 15.46 8.81 -21.88
N LEU A 38 15.55 9.61 -22.94
CA LEU A 38 15.69 9.13 -24.31
C LEU A 38 16.95 8.28 -24.52
N ILE A 39 18.07 8.64 -23.88
CA ILE A 39 19.30 7.84 -23.92
C ILE A 39 19.04 6.44 -23.36
N GLN A 40 18.40 6.33 -22.20
CA GLN A 40 18.07 5.05 -21.57
C GLN A 40 17.07 4.25 -22.42
N VAL A 41 16.05 4.90 -22.98
CA VAL A 41 15.08 4.26 -23.89
C VAL A 41 15.78 3.63 -25.10
N LYS A 42 16.72 4.36 -25.71
CA LYS A 42 17.50 3.83 -26.85
C LYS A 42 18.40 2.67 -26.44
N GLN A 43 19.02 2.73 -25.27
CA GLN A 43 19.86 1.65 -24.74
C GLN A 43 19.04 0.36 -24.54
N TYR A 44 17.90 0.46 -23.84
CA TYR A 44 17.00 -0.68 -23.68
C TYR A 44 16.43 -1.16 -25.02
N GLY A 45 16.01 -0.25 -25.90
CA GLY A 45 15.48 -0.59 -27.21
C GLY A 45 16.48 -1.33 -28.10
N GLN A 46 17.74 -0.91 -28.12
CA GLN A 46 18.81 -1.63 -28.83
C GLN A 46 19.07 -3.00 -28.21
N TYR A 47 19.17 -3.07 -26.89
CA TYR A 47 19.35 -4.33 -26.17
C TYR A 47 18.23 -5.32 -26.51
N PHE A 48 16.97 -4.90 -26.41
CA PHE A 48 15.80 -5.72 -26.69
C PHE A 48 15.64 -6.12 -28.16
N SER A 49 16.09 -5.27 -29.09
CA SER A 49 16.09 -5.59 -30.53
C SER A 49 17.09 -6.71 -30.86
N ASN A 50 18.21 -6.75 -30.13
CA ASN A 50 19.30 -7.70 -30.32
C ASN A 50 19.07 -9.05 -29.61
N LEU A 51 18.02 -9.19 -28.80
CA LEU A 51 17.64 -10.47 -28.23
C LEU A 51 17.21 -11.44 -29.36
N GLU A 52 17.66 -12.69 -29.26
CA GLU A 52 17.36 -13.74 -30.23
C GLU A 52 15.86 -14.03 -30.28
N GLN A 53 15.24 -14.19 -29.10
CA GLN A 53 13.81 -14.41 -28.96
C GLN A 53 13.02 -13.11 -29.18
N LYS A 54 11.88 -13.22 -29.88
CA LYS A 54 11.10 -12.07 -30.38
C LYS A 54 9.78 -11.78 -29.65
N GLY A 55 9.33 -12.60 -28.69
CA GLY A 55 8.05 -12.40 -28.01
C GLY A 55 7.97 -11.16 -27.09
N PRO A 56 6.90 -11.00 -26.29
CA PRO A 56 6.79 -9.95 -25.28
C PRO A 56 7.94 -9.95 -24.27
N ILE A 57 8.21 -8.80 -23.66
CA ILE A 57 9.26 -8.65 -22.64
C ILE A 57 8.61 -8.44 -21.28
N ALA A 58 8.80 -9.39 -20.38
CA ALA A 58 8.48 -9.20 -18.97
C ALA A 58 9.59 -8.40 -18.28
N ILE A 59 9.19 -7.35 -17.56
CA ILE A 59 10.07 -6.42 -16.85
C ILE A 59 9.80 -6.54 -15.35
N HIS A 60 10.75 -7.11 -14.62
CA HIS A 60 10.73 -7.27 -13.17
C HIS A 60 11.75 -6.31 -12.54
N MET A 61 11.35 -5.05 -12.40
CA MET A 61 12.19 -3.97 -11.89
C MET A 61 11.44 -3.14 -10.86
N ASP A 62 12.18 -2.60 -9.89
CA ASP A 62 11.63 -1.62 -8.95
C ASP A 62 11.14 -0.36 -9.69
N ARG A 63 10.19 0.33 -9.07
CA ARG A 63 9.55 1.54 -9.60
C ARG A 63 10.52 2.72 -9.64
N THR A 64 11.38 2.70 -10.63
CA THR A 64 12.43 3.69 -10.86
C THR A 64 12.31 4.26 -12.27
N PRO A 65 13.01 5.36 -12.57
CA PRO A 65 13.06 5.87 -13.95
C PRO A 65 13.54 4.85 -14.99
N LYS A 66 14.35 3.86 -14.58
CA LYS A 66 14.81 2.76 -15.46
C LYS A 66 13.66 1.89 -15.93
N LEU A 67 12.68 1.60 -15.07
CA LEU A 67 11.49 0.83 -15.43
C LEU A 67 10.71 1.53 -16.56
N ILE A 68 10.52 2.85 -16.44
CA ILE A 68 9.84 3.66 -17.48
C ILE A 68 10.63 3.63 -18.79
N ALA A 69 11.96 3.76 -18.71
CA ALA A 69 12.84 3.66 -19.87
C ALA A 69 12.77 2.27 -20.54
N ALA A 70 12.70 1.19 -19.75
CA ALA A 70 12.57 -0.18 -20.25
C ALA A 70 11.20 -0.40 -20.92
N MET A 71 10.11 0.10 -20.35
CA MET A 71 8.77 0.02 -20.98
C MET A 71 8.73 0.69 -22.36
N LEU A 72 9.26 1.92 -22.46
CA LEU A 72 9.40 2.62 -23.74
C LEU A 72 10.41 1.93 -24.67
N GLY A 73 11.46 1.31 -24.11
CA GLY A 73 12.45 0.52 -24.83
C GLY A 73 11.82 -0.71 -25.49
N CYS A 74 10.84 -1.36 -24.87
CA CYS A 74 10.09 -2.47 -25.49
C CYS A 74 9.38 -1.99 -26.75
N TRP A 75 8.67 -0.86 -26.68
CA TRP A 75 8.04 -0.27 -27.85
C TRP A 75 9.05 0.18 -28.91
N TYR A 76 10.24 0.63 -28.50
CA TYR A 76 11.32 0.97 -29.43
C TYR A 76 11.80 -0.27 -30.21
N ALA A 77 11.79 -1.43 -29.57
CA ALA A 77 12.08 -2.72 -30.19
C ALA A 77 10.86 -3.35 -30.90
N ASN A 78 9.73 -2.64 -31.02
CA ASN A 78 8.44 -3.14 -31.52
C ASN A 78 7.92 -4.37 -30.75
N ARG A 79 8.10 -4.40 -29.42
CA ARG A 79 7.67 -5.50 -28.55
C ARG A 79 6.73 -5.01 -27.47
N ALA A 80 5.72 -5.84 -27.17
CA ALA A 80 4.88 -5.63 -26.00
C ALA A 80 5.70 -5.78 -24.71
N PHE A 81 5.38 -5.00 -23.68
CA PHE A 81 5.91 -5.22 -22.34
C PHE A 81 4.89 -5.92 -21.43
N ILE A 82 5.39 -6.64 -20.43
CA ILE A 82 4.61 -7.17 -19.31
C ILE A 82 5.27 -6.67 -18.03
N ALA A 83 4.62 -5.73 -17.34
CA ALA A 83 5.19 -5.20 -16.12
C ALA A 83 4.93 -6.18 -14.96
N LEU A 84 5.97 -6.52 -14.20
CA LEU A 84 5.90 -7.37 -13.02
C LEU A 84 6.26 -6.56 -11.78
N ASP A 85 5.34 -6.49 -10.81
CA ASP A 85 5.65 -5.89 -9.51
C ASP A 85 6.58 -6.82 -8.73
N CYS A 86 7.74 -6.32 -8.30
CA CYS A 86 8.69 -7.02 -7.46
C CYS A 86 8.04 -7.59 -6.18
N LYS A 87 7.04 -6.88 -5.64
CA LYS A 87 6.29 -7.23 -4.43
C LYS A 87 5.26 -8.34 -4.65
N HIS A 88 4.93 -8.69 -5.90
CA HIS A 88 4.01 -9.81 -6.15
C HIS A 88 4.63 -11.16 -5.73
N PRO A 89 3.81 -12.13 -5.28
CA PRO A 89 4.29 -13.46 -4.92
C PRO A 89 5.00 -14.15 -6.08
N ILE A 90 5.97 -15.00 -5.74
CA ILE A 90 6.79 -15.73 -6.72
C ILE A 90 5.90 -16.60 -7.63
N GLU A 91 4.90 -17.29 -7.07
CA GLU A 91 4.01 -18.15 -7.86
C GLU A 91 3.20 -17.37 -8.89
N ARG A 92 2.74 -16.16 -8.56
CA ARG A 92 2.08 -15.27 -9.53
C ARG A 92 3.05 -14.85 -10.64
N LYS A 93 4.30 -14.52 -10.29
CA LYS A 93 5.31 -14.14 -11.29
C LYS A 93 5.68 -15.33 -12.19
N LYS A 94 5.84 -16.54 -11.63
CA LYS A 94 6.03 -17.79 -12.38
C LYS A 94 4.87 -18.05 -13.34
N TYR A 95 3.64 -17.84 -12.90
CA TYR A 95 2.47 -17.99 -13.78
C TYR A 95 2.57 -17.09 -15.02
N VAL A 96 2.91 -15.81 -14.83
CA VAL A 96 3.06 -14.84 -15.94
C VAL A 96 4.24 -15.17 -16.84
N LEU A 97 5.34 -15.66 -16.26
CA LEU A 97 6.58 -15.97 -16.97
C LEU A 97 6.57 -17.37 -17.63
N GLY A 98 5.63 -18.24 -17.27
CA GLY A 98 5.50 -19.60 -17.78
C GLY A 98 6.68 -20.51 -17.41
N ASN A 99 6.99 -21.47 -18.28
CA ASN A 99 8.08 -22.44 -18.10
C ASN A 99 9.49 -21.83 -18.15
N ASN A 100 9.63 -20.51 -18.35
CA ASN A 100 10.91 -19.82 -18.48
C ASN A 100 11.65 -19.61 -17.15
N ILE A 101 11.24 -20.27 -16.06
CA ILE A 101 11.89 -20.17 -14.76
C ILE A 101 12.24 -21.56 -14.22
N THR A 102 13.54 -21.78 -14.01
CA THR A 102 14.09 -22.84 -13.17
C THR A 102 14.80 -22.19 -11.99
N ASP A 103 14.20 -22.29 -10.80
CA ASP A 103 14.73 -21.92 -9.47
C ASP A 103 15.09 -20.46 -9.12
N SER A 104 14.42 -19.97 -8.07
CA SER A 104 14.69 -18.87 -7.11
C SER A 104 15.15 -17.46 -7.53
N HIS A 105 15.57 -17.19 -8.77
CA HIS A 105 15.91 -15.82 -9.19
C HIS A 105 15.21 -15.42 -10.50
N ILE A 106 14.23 -14.52 -10.38
CA ILE A 106 13.54 -13.93 -11.52
C ILE A 106 14.43 -12.82 -12.09
N GLN A 107 14.87 -13.00 -13.33
CA GLN A 107 15.68 -12.00 -14.03
C GLN A 107 14.92 -10.68 -14.18
N GLU A 108 15.65 -9.55 -14.19
CA GLU A 108 15.01 -8.24 -14.39
C GLU A 108 14.28 -8.14 -15.74
N ILE A 109 14.80 -8.83 -16.76
CA ILE A 109 14.26 -8.89 -18.11
C ILE A 109 14.08 -10.36 -18.46
N THR A 110 12.89 -10.74 -18.91
CA THR A 110 12.60 -12.08 -19.41
C THR A 110 11.81 -11.98 -20.69
N VAL A 111 12.23 -12.69 -21.73
CA VAL A 111 11.44 -12.80 -22.95
C VAL A 111 10.41 -13.90 -22.75
N ILE A 112 9.15 -13.60 -23.05
CA ILE A 112 8.07 -14.58 -23.04
C ILE A 112 8.09 -15.34 -24.37
N ASP A 113 8.01 -16.66 -24.27
CA ASP A 113 7.92 -17.54 -25.42
C ASP A 113 6.48 -17.52 -25.96
N SER A 114 6.16 -16.48 -26.72
CA SER A 114 4.91 -16.33 -27.46
C SER A 114 5.14 -15.57 -28.77
N GLU A 115 4.19 -15.70 -29.70
CA GLU A 115 4.28 -15.03 -30.99
C GLU A 115 4.42 -13.51 -30.82
N LEU A 116 5.34 -12.93 -31.57
CA LEU A 116 5.49 -11.47 -31.61
C LEU A 116 4.27 -10.88 -32.30
N ASP A 117 3.55 -10.04 -31.57
CA ASP A 117 2.53 -9.18 -32.13
C ASP A 117 2.87 -7.71 -31.93
N GLU A 118 3.27 -7.05 -33.01
CA GLU A 118 3.70 -5.65 -32.99
C GLU A 118 2.55 -4.66 -32.78
N ASP A 119 1.28 -5.09 -32.86
CA ASP A 119 0.14 -4.23 -32.56
C ASP A 119 -0.20 -4.24 -31.06
N ILE A 120 0.34 -5.18 -30.27
CA ILE A 120 0.20 -5.22 -28.81
C ILE A 120 1.21 -4.28 -28.15
N ALA A 121 0.70 -3.33 -27.37
CA ALA A 121 1.50 -2.40 -26.59
C ALA A 121 1.97 -3.04 -25.28
N TYR A 122 1.07 -3.69 -24.56
CA TYR A 122 1.39 -4.36 -23.31
C TYR A 122 0.38 -5.45 -22.98
N ILE A 123 0.80 -6.39 -22.13
CA ILE A 123 -0.06 -7.43 -21.59
C ILE A 123 -0.22 -7.17 -20.09
N LEU A 124 -1.47 -7.00 -19.65
CA LEU A 124 -1.79 -6.72 -18.25
C LEU A 124 -2.52 -7.90 -17.63
N TYR A 125 -2.03 -8.38 -16.48
CA TYR A 125 -2.60 -9.53 -15.79
C TYR A 125 -3.52 -9.10 -14.65
N THR A 126 -4.81 -9.40 -14.80
CA THR A 126 -5.83 -9.21 -13.76
C THR A 126 -6.11 -10.52 -13.01
N SER A 127 -6.92 -10.45 -11.95
CA SER A 127 -7.48 -11.65 -11.29
C SER A 127 -8.42 -12.39 -12.25
N GLY A 128 -8.47 -13.73 -12.17
CA GLY A 128 -9.38 -14.53 -12.99
C GLY A 128 -10.40 -15.32 -12.17
N SER A 129 -11.60 -15.51 -12.72
CA SER A 129 -12.71 -16.21 -12.07
C SER A 129 -12.43 -17.70 -11.83
N THR A 130 -11.54 -18.32 -12.61
CA THR A 130 -11.08 -19.71 -12.39
C THR A 130 -9.97 -19.82 -11.33
N GLY A 131 -9.62 -18.70 -10.68
CA GLY A 131 -8.55 -18.61 -9.69
C GLY A 131 -7.14 -18.50 -10.26
N GLN A 132 -6.99 -18.35 -11.57
CA GLN A 132 -5.71 -18.07 -12.24
C GLN A 132 -5.71 -16.67 -12.85
N PRO A 133 -4.59 -15.91 -12.81
CA PRO A 133 -4.51 -14.59 -13.43
C PRO A 133 -4.84 -14.63 -14.92
N LYS A 134 -5.56 -13.63 -15.44
CA LYS A 134 -5.87 -13.53 -16.88
C LYS A 134 -5.10 -12.36 -17.51
N GLY A 135 -4.28 -12.65 -18.50
CA GLY A 135 -3.59 -11.63 -19.30
C GLY A 135 -4.56 -10.98 -20.28
N ILE A 136 -4.43 -9.67 -20.47
CA ILE A 136 -5.25 -8.88 -21.39
C ILE A 136 -4.30 -8.21 -22.39
N ASP A 137 -4.51 -8.48 -23.68
CA ASP A 137 -3.68 -7.99 -24.77
C ASP A 137 -4.13 -6.59 -25.20
N ILE A 138 -3.47 -5.56 -24.68
CA ILE A 138 -3.78 -4.16 -24.96
C ILE A 138 -3.04 -3.68 -26.20
N THR A 139 -3.76 -3.08 -27.14
CA THR A 139 -3.20 -2.65 -28.44
C THR A 139 -2.57 -1.26 -28.35
N HIS A 140 -1.59 -0.98 -29.23
CA HIS A 140 -1.06 0.37 -29.42
C HIS A 140 -2.14 1.38 -29.81
N GLU A 141 -3.15 0.93 -30.55
CA GLU A 141 -4.27 1.76 -30.98
C GLU A 141 -5.15 2.20 -29.79
N GLY A 142 -5.46 1.29 -28.88
CA GLY A 142 -6.21 1.60 -27.67
C GLY A 142 -5.47 2.58 -26.76
N VAL A 143 -4.16 2.38 -26.56
CA VAL A 143 -3.34 3.33 -25.77
C VAL A 143 -3.28 4.70 -26.45
N THR A 144 -3.19 4.72 -27.78
CA THR A 144 -3.21 5.96 -28.57
C THR A 144 -4.55 6.69 -28.44
N ALA A 145 -5.67 5.96 -28.44
CA ALA A 145 -6.99 6.52 -28.23
C ALA A 145 -7.11 7.17 -26.83
N LEU A 146 -6.67 6.48 -25.77
CA LEU A 146 -6.64 6.99 -24.40
C LEU A 146 -5.82 8.29 -24.29
N VAL A 147 -4.59 8.30 -24.83
CA VAL A 147 -3.70 9.47 -24.77
C VAL A 147 -4.28 10.65 -25.57
N ASN A 148 -4.80 10.39 -26.76
CA ASN A 148 -5.39 11.44 -27.60
C ASN A 148 -6.64 12.04 -26.95
N TRP A 149 -7.48 11.21 -26.33
CA TRP A 149 -8.62 11.72 -25.56
C TRP A 149 -8.14 12.62 -24.42
N ALA A 150 -7.17 12.16 -23.62
CA ALA A 150 -6.68 12.93 -22.48
C ALA A 150 -6.07 14.28 -22.90
N GLN A 151 -5.28 14.31 -23.97
CA GLN A 151 -4.68 15.55 -24.48
C GLN A 151 -5.70 16.57 -25.02
N VAL A 152 -6.87 16.10 -25.47
CA VAL A 152 -7.96 16.97 -25.92
C VAL A 152 -8.87 17.39 -24.76
N TYR A 153 -9.10 16.49 -23.81
CA TYR A 153 -10.04 16.70 -22.71
C TYR A 153 -9.45 17.57 -21.60
N TYR A 154 -8.18 17.36 -21.25
CA TYR A 154 -7.48 18.13 -20.22
C TYR A 154 -6.71 19.30 -20.82
N ARG A 155 -6.66 20.42 -20.09
CA ARG A 155 -5.77 21.53 -20.39
C ARG A 155 -4.32 21.13 -20.10
N LYS A 156 -3.38 21.71 -20.83
CA LYS A 156 -1.95 21.39 -20.69
C LYS A 156 -1.44 21.67 -19.26
N GLU A 157 -1.95 22.72 -18.62
CA GLU A 157 -1.58 23.09 -17.25
C GLU A 157 -1.97 22.02 -16.22
N GLN A 158 -3.06 21.28 -16.48
CA GLN A 158 -3.50 20.18 -15.62
C GLN A 158 -2.56 18.99 -15.75
N LEU A 159 -2.14 18.68 -16.98
CA LEU A 159 -1.23 17.57 -17.28
C LEU A 159 0.24 17.89 -16.97
N GLN A 160 0.57 19.13 -16.59
CA GLN A 160 1.93 19.64 -16.45
C GLN A 160 2.84 18.73 -15.60
N CYS A 161 2.34 18.21 -14.49
CA CYS A 161 3.03 17.18 -13.71
C CYS A 161 2.02 16.25 -13.03
N ILE A 162 1.94 15.01 -13.49
CA ILE A 162 1.04 14.01 -12.92
C ILE A 162 1.77 13.19 -11.85
N LEU A 163 1.11 12.97 -10.71
CA LEU A 163 1.60 12.01 -9.71
C LEU A 163 1.47 10.60 -10.28
N ALA A 164 2.61 9.95 -10.54
CA ALA A 164 2.68 8.56 -10.94
C ALA A 164 2.89 7.70 -9.69
N SER A 165 1.80 7.31 -9.04
CA SER A 165 1.78 6.54 -7.80
C SER A 165 1.14 5.16 -7.89
N THR A 166 0.38 4.89 -8.96
CA THR A 166 -0.34 3.62 -9.07
C THR A 166 0.59 2.51 -9.54
N THR A 167 0.56 1.35 -8.89
CA THR A 167 1.37 0.18 -9.24
C THR A 167 1.32 -0.13 -10.74
N ILE A 168 2.47 -0.45 -11.35
CA ILE A 168 2.60 -0.62 -12.82
C ILE A 168 1.83 -1.80 -13.41
N THR A 169 1.33 -2.71 -12.56
CA THR A 169 0.49 -3.84 -12.97
C THR A 169 -0.99 -3.45 -13.11
N PHE A 170 -1.31 -2.17 -12.95
CA PHE A 170 -2.63 -1.59 -13.15
C PHE A 170 -2.62 -0.58 -14.28
N ASP A 171 -3.72 -0.55 -15.01
CA ASP A 171 -3.94 0.27 -16.19
C ASP A 171 -4.04 1.77 -15.88
N LEU A 172 -4.36 2.17 -14.63
CA LEU A 172 -4.26 3.56 -14.17
C LEU A 172 -2.83 4.12 -14.35
N ALA A 173 -1.80 3.30 -14.15
CA ALA A 173 -0.41 3.71 -14.33
C ALA A 173 -0.10 4.12 -15.78
N VAL A 174 -0.83 3.56 -16.75
CA VAL A 174 -0.69 3.88 -18.18
C VAL A 174 -1.08 5.33 -18.44
N PHE A 175 -2.17 5.81 -17.83
CA PHE A 175 -2.55 7.22 -17.88
C PHE A 175 -1.49 8.10 -17.21
N GLU A 176 -1.09 7.74 -15.98
CA GLU A 176 -0.11 8.51 -15.19
C GLU A 176 1.24 8.67 -15.87
N ILE A 177 1.68 7.66 -16.64
CA ILE A 177 3.00 7.63 -17.27
C ILE A 177 2.93 8.23 -18.69
N PHE A 178 2.08 7.70 -19.56
CA PHE A 178 2.20 7.96 -20.99
C PHE A 178 1.48 9.22 -21.47
N VAL A 179 0.42 9.66 -20.79
CA VAL A 179 -0.23 10.94 -21.12
C VAL A 179 0.74 12.11 -20.98
N PRO A 180 1.36 12.37 -19.81
CA PRO A 180 2.23 13.53 -19.64
C PRO A 180 3.53 13.42 -20.44
N LEU A 181 4.10 12.23 -20.59
CA LEU A 181 5.36 12.03 -21.33
C LEU A 181 5.21 12.23 -22.85
N THR A 182 4.00 12.16 -23.39
CA THR A 182 3.75 12.38 -24.83
C THR A 182 3.28 13.78 -25.19
N CYS A 183 2.96 14.63 -24.21
CA CYS A 183 2.60 16.03 -24.43
C CYS A 183 3.68 17.03 -23.97
N GLY A 184 4.87 16.56 -23.62
CA GLY A 184 5.96 17.41 -23.12
C GLY A 184 5.68 17.91 -21.71
N CYS A 185 5.03 17.11 -20.87
CA CYS A 185 4.83 17.38 -19.45
C CYS A 185 5.70 16.44 -18.61
N SER A 186 5.54 16.43 -17.28
CA SER A 186 6.36 15.63 -16.38
C SER A 186 5.53 14.58 -15.63
N ILE A 187 6.21 13.56 -15.13
CA ILE A 187 5.67 12.70 -14.06
C ILE A 187 6.43 12.93 -12.77
N TYR A 188 5.71 12.84 -11.65
CA TYR A 188 6.30 12.75 -10.33
C TYR A 188 6.19 11.30 -9.85
N LEU A 189 7.30 10.56 -9.91
CA LEU A 189 7.33 9.13 -9.64
C LEU A 189 7.54 8.87 -8.14
N VAL A 190 6.57 8.18 -7.53
CA VAL A 190 6.58 7.73 -6.13
C VAL A 190 6.19 6.26 -6.05
N ASP A 191 6.52 5.58 -4.95
CA ASP A 191 6.17 4.17 -4.77
C ASP A 191 4.70 3.98 -4.42
N SER A 192 4.13 4.96 -3.70
CA SER A 192 2.73 4.99 -3.30
C SER A 192 2.25 6.42 -3.15
N ILE A 193 0.95 6.66 -3.32
CA ILE A 193 0.35 7.97 -3.04
C ILE A 193 0.54 8.37 -1.57
N LEU A 194 0.70 7.40 -0.66
CA LEU A 194 1.00 7.65 0.74
C LEU A 194 2.37 8.34 0.94
N ASP A 195 3.25 8.32 -0.05
CA ASP A 195 4.53 9.04 0.02
C ASP A 195 4.31 10.56 0.15
N LEU A 196 3.14 11.08 -0.24
CA LEU A 196 2.74 12.47 0.01
C LEU A 196 2.72 12.85 1.50
N LEU A 197 2.67 11.87 2.41
CA LEU A 197 2.78 12.10 3.86
C LEU A 197 4.19 12.56 4.28
N ASN A 198 5.21 12.28 3.47
CA ASN A 198 6.58 12.67 3.74
C ASN A 198 6.77 14.17 3.47
N LYS A 199 6.83 14.98 4.53
CA LYS A 199 6.97 16.43 4.45
C LYS A 199 8.37 16.91 4.05
N ASP A 200 9.38 16.03 4.05
CA ASP A 200 10.74 16.38 3.65
C ASP A 200 10.89 16.47 2.12
N GLN A 201 9.92 15.95 1.37
CA GLN A 201 9.92 15.95 -0.08
C GLN A 201 9.05 17.07 -0.65
N ASP A 202 9.57 17.82 -1.63
CA ASP A 202 8.82 18.88 -2.31
C ASP A 202 7.91 18.32 -3.41
N TYR A 203 6.63 18.17 -3.07
CA TYR A 203 5.57 17.75 -4.00
C TYR A 203 4.89 18.91 -4.74
N SER A 204 5.39 20.15 -4.61
CA SER A 204 4.76 21.34 -5.20
C SER A 204 4.67 21.30 -6.73
N LYS A 205 5.41 20.42 -7.41
CA LYS A 205 5.34 20.33 -8.87
C LYS A 205 4.07 19.66 -9.37
N ILE A 206 3.42 18.84 -8.56
CA ILE A 206 2.26 18.04 -8.97
C ILE A 206 1.06 18.95 -9.24
N THR A 207 0.42 18.75 -10.40
CA THR A 207 -0.77 19.49 -10.84
C THR A 207 -2.02 18.60 -10.91
N LEU A 208 -1.84 17.30 -11.08
CA LEU A 208 -2.91 16.32 -11.14
C LEU A 208 -2.57 15.07 -10.31
N ILE A 209 -3.52 14.64 -9.50
CA ILE A 209 -3.50 13.34 -8.81
C ILE A 209 -4.51 12.43 -9.48
N ASN A 210 -4.06 11.24 -9.89
CA ASN A 210 -4.89 10.17 -10.43
C ASN A 210 -4.86 9.00 -9.44
N THR A 211 -6.02 8.64 -8.88
CA THR A 211 -6.05 7.63 -7.81
C THR A 211 -7.45 7.02 -7.64
N VAL A 212 -7.62 6.21 -6.60
CA VAL A 212 -8.88 5.57 -6.23
C VAL A 212 -9.51 6.24 -5.00
N PRO A 213 -10.85 6.14 -4.79
CA PRO A 213 -11.52 6.78 -3.65
C PRO A 213 -10.89 6.46 -2.30
N ALA A 214 -10.61 5.18 -2.02
CA ALA A 214 -10.03 4.75 -0.75
C ALA A 214 -8.70 5.46 -0.44
N ALA A 215 -7.81 5.57 -1.43
CA ALA A 215 -6.52 6.20 -1.24
C ALA A 215 -6.66 7.73 -1.11
N MET A 216 -7.55 8.35 -1.91
CA MET A 216 -7.80 9.79 -1.84
C MET A 216 -8.33 10.21 -0.46
N ARG A 217 -9.21 9.40 0.15
CA ARG A 217 -9.73 9.68 1.50
C ARG A 217 -8.62 9.81 2.54
N GLU A 218 -7.62 8.93 2.49
CA GLU A 218 -6.49 8.97 3.42
C GLU A 218 -5.67 10.25 3.23
N ILE A 219 -5.44 10.67 1.98
CA ILE A 219 -4.71 11.89 1.66
C ILE A 219 -5.48 13.16 2.07
N VAL A 220 -6.80 13.19 1.84
CA VAL A 220 -7.68 14.28 2.30
C VAL A 220 -7.66 14.37 3.82
N ARG A 221 -7.82 13.24 4.52
CA ARG A 221 -7.79 13.17 5.99
C ARG A 221 -6.47 13.66 6.55
N ALA A 222 -5.35 13.30 5.92
CA ALA A 222 -4.02 13.73 6.32
C ALA A 222 -3.71 15.19 5.96
N LYS A 223 -4.54 15.83 5.12
CA LYS A 223 -4.36 17.21 4.64
C LYS A 223 -3.01 17.43 3.93
N VAL A 224 -2.61 16.46 3.10
CA VAL A 224 -1.31 16.46 2.40
C VAL A 224 -1.41 16.63 0.88
N ILE A 225 -2.56 17.08 0.37
CA ILE A 225 -2.68 17.42 -1.06
C ILE A 225 -1.75 18.62 -1.36
N PRO A 226 -0.81 18.51 -2.32
CA PRO A 226 0.07 19.62 -2.67
C PRO A 226 -0.71 20.80 -3.26
N PHE A 227 -0.29 22.02 -2.91
CA PHE A 227 -1.00 23.26 -3.25
C PHE A 227 -1.25 23.50 -4.74
N ASN A 228 -0.38 23.00 -5.63
CA ASN A 228 -0.53 23.18 -7.08
C ASN A 228 -1.44 22.14 -7.74
N VAL A 229 -1.93 21.15 -6.98
CA VAL A 229 -2.88 20.16 -7.49
C VAL A 229 -4.22 20.83 -7.69
N SER A 230 -4.60 21.06 -8.94
CA SER A 230 -5.92 21.65 -9.26
C SER A 230 -6.92 20.61 -9.76
N THR A 231 -6.44 19.42 -10.13
CA THR A 231 -7.23 18.38 -10.78
C THR A 231 -7.08 17.06 -10.06
N ILE A 232 -8.20 16.41 -9.76
CA ILE A 232 -8.25 15.09 -9.13
C ILE A 232 -9.02 14.14 -10.04
N ASN A 233 -8.36 13.10 -10.51
CA ASN A 233 -8.97 11.99 -11.21
C ASN A 233 -9.19 10.85 -10.22
N ILE A 234 -10.45 10.41 -10.08
CA ILE A 234 -10.83 9.28 -9.25
C ILE A 234 -11.36 8.16 -10.12
N ALA A 235 -10.83 6.96 -9.95
CA ALA A 235 -11.25 5.78 -10.71
C ALA A 235 -11.14 4.49 -9.90
N GLY A 236 -11.55 3.37 -10.51
CA GLY A 236 -11.29 2.04 -9.96
C GLY A 236 -12.20 1.58 -8.82
N GLU A 237 -12.97 2.47 -8.17
CA GLU A 237 -14.02 2.12 -7.20
C GLU A 237 -15.23 3.04 -7.37
N ALA A 238 -16.33 2.73 -6.68
CA ALA A 238 -17.49 3.61 -6.63
C ALA A 238 -17.12 4.90 -5.87
N LEU A 239 -17.20 6.05 -6.55
CA LEU A 239 -17.04 7.37 -5.93
C LEU A 239 -18.34 7.81 -5.29
N THR A 240 -18.27 8.41 -4.11
CA THR A 240 -19.41 8.95 -3.37
C THR A 240 -19.32 10.46 -3.24
N TRP A 241 -20.46 11.13 -3.07
CA TRP A 241 -20.53 12.60 -3.05
C TRP A 241 -19.82 13.24 -1.86
N ASP A 242 -19.74 12.57 -0.71
CA ASP A 242 -19.04 13.08 0.48
C ASP A 242 -17.54 13.34 0.17
N LEU A 243 -16.88 12.42 -0.54
CA LEU A 243 -15.48 12.62 -0.93
C LEU A 243 -15.32 13.78 -1.93
N VAL A 244 -16.26 13.93 -2.86
CA VAL A 244 -16.26 15.05 -3.81
C VAL A 244 -16.41 16.38 -3.08
N GLU A 245 -17.33 16.45 -2.10
CA GLU A 245 -17.53 17.64 -1.29
C GLU A 245 -16.30 17.96 -0.43
N ASP A 246 -15.68 16.97 0.20
CA ASP A 246 -14.43 17.13 0.96
C ASP A 246 -13.27 17.65 0.10
N LEU A 247 -13.14 17.14 -1.13
CA LEU A 247 -12.15 17.62 -2.09
C LEU A 247 -12.40 19.09 -2.47
N TYR A 248 -13.65 19.47 -2.72
CA TYR A 248 -13.99 20.85 -3.08
C TYR A 248 -13.91 21.86 -1.93
N GLN A 249 -13.87 21.40 -0.67
CA GLN A 249 -13.51 22.25 0.47
C GLN A 249 -12.06 22.72 0.42
N ILE A 250 -11.20 22.05 -0.36
CA ILE A 250 -9.81 22.44 -0.54
C ILE A 250 -9.74 23.48 -1.66
N ASN A 251 -9.46 24.74 -1.28
CA ASN A 251 -9.60 25.91 -2.16
C ASN A 251 -8.91 25.80 -3.54
N HIS A 252 -7.77 25.12 -3.62
CA HIS A 252 -6.99 25.00 -4.86
C HIS A 252 -7.48 23.88 -5.79
N ILE A 253 -8.35 22.97 -5.33
CA ILE A 253 -8.96 21.93 -6.17
C ILE A 253 -10.04 22.55 -7.05
N GLN A 254 -9.84 22.57 -8.36
CA GLN A 254 -10.76 23.16 -9.32
C GLN A 254 -11.69 22.10 -9.94
N GLU A 255 -11.16 20.91 -10.22
CA GLU A 255 -11.87 19.89 -10.97
C GLU A 255 -11.68 18.50 -10.36
N VAL A 256 -12.79 17.78 -10.17
CA VAL A 256 -12.83 16.40 -9.71
C VAL A 256 -13.53 15.56 -10.77
N TYR A 257 -12.85 14.55 -11.29
CA TYR A 257 -13.37 13.68 -12.32
C TYR A 257 -13.62 12.28 -11.76
N ASN A 258 -14.81 11.74 -11.99
CA ASN A 258 -15.08 10.31 -11.83
C ASN A 258 -14.83 9.63 -13.17
N LEU A 259 -13.82 8.79 -13.23
CA LEU A 259 -13.42 8.03 -14.41
C LEU A 259 -13.76 6.56 -14.20
N TRP A 260 -14.20 5.91 -15.26
CA TRP A 260 -14.51 4.49 -15.21
C TRP A 260 -14.13 3.82 -16.51
N GLY A 261 -13.58 2.61 -16.40
CA GLY A 261 -13.26 1.73 -17.51
C GLY A 261 -12.73 0.40 -16.98
N PRO A 262 -12.97 -0.71 -17.68
CA PRO A 262 -12.26 -1.96 -17.44
C PRO A 262 -10.93 -1.97 -18.20
N SER A 263 -9.98 -2.81 -17.75
CA SER A 263 -8.71 -3.00 -18.47
C SER A 263 -8.91 -3.50 -19.91
N GLU A 264 -9.98 -4.25 -20.15
CA GLU A 264 -10.36 -4.73 -21.49
C GLU A 264 -10.79 -3.62 -22.47
N ASP A 265 -10.94 -2.37 -22.02
CA ASP A 265 -11.20 -1.18 -22.87
C ASP A 265 -10.16 -0.07 -22.61
N THR A 266 -8.94 -0.46 -22.23
CA THR A 266 -7.76 0.43 -22.07
C THR A 266 -7.97 1.57 -21.06
N THR A 267 -7.96 1.23 -19.77
CA THR A 267 -7.96 2.16 -18.62
C THR A 267 -9.29 2.89 -18.38
N TYR A 268 -9.72 3.77 -19.29
CA TYR A 268 -10.91 4.61 -19.12
C TYR A 268 -11.83 4.54 -20.33
N SER A 269 -13.12 4.42 -20.07
CA SER A 269 -14.20 4.30 -21.06
C SER A 269 -15.21 5.44 -20.93
N THR A 270 -15.38 5.99 -19.72
CA THR A 270 -16.29 7.08 -19.44
C THR A 270 -15.66 8.12 -18.50
N VAL A 271 -16.16 9.35 -18.59
CA VAL A 271 -15.77 10.47 -17.72
C VAL A 271 -16.99 11.24 -17.25
N TYR A 272 -17.00 11.58 -15.96
CA TYR A 272 -17.94 12.51 -15.36
C TYR A 272 -17.17 13.61 -14.63
N GLN A 273 -17.36 14.86 -15.04
CA GLN A 273 -16.86 16.00 -14.27
C GLN A 273 -17.84 16.27 -13.12
N CYS A 274 -17.38 16.08 -11.88
CA CYS A 274 -18.23 16.27 -10.73
C CYS A 274 -18.54 17.76 -10.55
N PRO A 275 -19.82 18.18 -10.46
CA PRO A 275 -20.12 19.56 -10.15
C PRO A 275 -19.69 19.90 -8.72
N ARG A 276 -19.13 21.10 -8.53
CA ARG A 276 -18.78 21.62 -7.20
C ARG A 276 -19.98 21.77 -6.27
N TYR A 277 -21.14 22.08 -6.85
CA TYR A 277 -22.42 22.23 -6.14
C TYR A 277 -23.47 21.32 -6.80
N PRO A 278 -23.48 20.00 -6.48
CA PRO A 278 -24.49 19.10 -7.02
C PRO A 278 -25.88 19.50 -6.54
N ASP A 279 -26.87 19.36 -7.41
CA ASP A 279 -28.26 19.64 -7.05
C ASP A 279 -28.82 18.60 -6.05
N THR A 280 -30.02 18.85 -5.55
CA THR A 280 -30.64 17.95 -4.55
C THR A 280 -31.03 16.58 -5.13
N LYS A 281 -31.17 16.44 -6.45
CA LYS A 281 -31.48 15.14 -7.08
C LYS A 281 -30.23 14.28 -7.13
N LEU A 282 -29.10 14.83 -7.56
CA LEU A 282 -27.80 14.15 -7.59
C LEU A 282 -27.36 13.74 -6.20
N ARG A 283 -27.57 14.59 -5.18
CA ARG A 283 -27.27 14.28 -3.77
C ARG A 283 -28.05 13.11 -3.18
N LYS A 284 -29.21 12.76 -3.76
CA LYS A 284 -29.98 11.58 -3.32
C LYS A 284 -29.43 10.27 -3.88
N ILE A 285 -28.55 10.34 -4.88
CA ILE A 285 -27.90 9.18 -5.45
C ILE A 285 -26.65 8.88 -4.61
N PRO A 286 -26.49 7.66 -4.07
CA PRO A 286 -25.39 7.37 -3.13
C PRO A 286 -24.01 7.37 -3.80
N ILE A 287 -23.94 7.12 -5.10
CA ILE A 287 -22.70 6.96 -5.88
C ILE A 287 -22.75 7.95 -7.05
N VAL A 288 -21.63 8.61 -7.31
CA VAL A 288 -21.45 9.55 -8.42
C VAL A 288 -21.60 8.82 -9.76
N PRO A 289 -22.31 9.38 -10.75
CA PRO A 289 -22.37 8.82 -12.09
C PRO A 289 -20.98 8.59 -12.69
N ILE A 290 -20.85 7.58 -13.53
CA ILE A 290 -19.61 7.32 -14.28
C ILE A 290 -19.54 8.14 -15.58
N GLY A 291 -20.61 8.88 -15.89
CA GLY A 291 -20.64 9.94 -16.89
C GLY A 291 -20.86 9.44 -18.31
N GLN A 292 -20.26 10.11 -19.28
CA GLN A 292 -20.45 9.84 -20.71
C GLN A 292 -19.22 9.16 -21.30
N SER A 293 -19.39 8.48 -22.44
CA SER A 293 -18.30 7.79 -23.14
C SER A 293 -17.18 8.76 -23.55
N ILE A 294 -15.93 8.37 -23.31
CA ILE A 294 -14.76 9.10 -23.82
C ILE A 294 -14.60 8.89 -25.33
N LYS A 295 -13.86 9.78 -25.99
CA LYS A 295 -13.54 9.62 -27.41
C LYS A 295 -12.74 8.33 -27.64
N GLY A 296 -13.22 7.48 -28.54
CA GLY A 296 -12.61 6.18 -28.83
C GLY A 296 -13.43 4.99 -28.30
N THR A 297 -14.33 5.25 -27.35
CA THR A 297 -15.25 4.26 -26.80
C THR A 297 -16.70 4.70 -27.08
N LYS A 298 -17.60 3.73 -27.25
CA LYS A 298 -19.04 3.92 -27.16
C LYS A 298 -19.60 2.95 -26.15
N VAL A 299 -20.51 3.43 -25.33
CA VAL A 299 -21.21 2.62 -24.33
C VAL A 299 -22.58 2.23 -24.85
N HIS A 300 -22.95 0.98 -24.61
CA HIS A 300 -24.23 0.39 -24.93
C HIS A 300 -24.82 -0.21 -23.64
N ILE A 301 -26.13 -0.08 -23.44
CA ILE A 301 -26.83 -0.81 -22.38
C ILE A 301 -27.62 -1.94 -23.05
N ILE A 302 -27.19 -3.18 -22.84
CA ILE A 302 -27.82 -4.39 -23.41
C ILE A 302 -28.26 -5.26 -22.26
N ASP A 303 -29.57 -5.51 -22.13
CA ASP A 303 -30.15 -6.26 -21.01
C ASP A 303 -29.71 -5.75 -19.62
N GLN A 304 -29.62 -4.41 -19.48
CA GLN A 304 -29.09 -3.69 -18.30
C GLN A 304 -27.57 -3.81 -18.08
N GLU A 305 -26.85 -4.60 -18.88
CA GLU A 305 -25.39 -4.71 -18.83
C GLU A 305 -24.74 -3.58 -19.64
N ILE A 306 -23.72 -2.95 -19.05
CA ILE A 306 -22.85 -2.00 -19.74
C ILE A 306 -21.94 -2.79 -20.69
N CYS A 307 -22.06 -2.53 -21.99
CA CYS A 307 -21.22 -3.11 -23.03
C CYS A 307 -20.44 -2.00 -23.75
N LEU A 308 -19.21 -2.29 -24.16
CA LEU A 308 -18.30 -1.31 -24.74
C LEU A 308 -17.95 -1.70 -26.18
N SER A 309 -18.02 -0.76 -27.11
CA SER A 309 -17.40 -0.88 -28.45
C SER A 309 -16.39 0.22 -28.64
N GLY A 310 -15.43 0.00 -29.52
CA GLY A 310 -14.60 1.08 -30.03
C GLY A 310 -13.18 0.63 -30.26
N ILE A 311 -12.35 1.62 -30.57
CA ILE A 311 -10.92 1.44 -30.85
C ILE A 311 -10.11 1.19 -29.57
N SER A 312 -10.67 1.56 -28.42
CA SER A 312 -10.08 1.35 -27.10
C SER A 312 -10.15 -0.11 -26.63
N LEU A 313 -10.94 -0.96 -27.29
CA LEU A 313 -11.08 -2.37 -26.93
C LEU A 313 -9.75 -3.11 -27.07
N ALA A 314 -9.43 -3.88 -26.03
CA ALA A 314 -8.36 -4.85 -26.06
C ALA A 314 -8.61 -5.90 -27.16
N ARG A 315 -7.52 -6.53 -27.60
CA ARG A 315 -7.61 -7.65 -28.55
C ARG A 315 -8.36 -8.84 -27.96
N GLY A 316 -8.20 -9.07 -26.66
CA GLY A 316 -8.78 -10.21 -25.98
C GLY A 316 -7.96 -10.60 -24.77
N TYR A 317 -8.21 -11.81 -24.29
CA TYR A 317 -7.42 -12.42 -23.23
C TYR A 317 -6.25 -13.23 -23.82
N HIS A 318 -5.06 -12.98 -23.29
CA HIS A 318 -3.81 -13.58 -23.73
C HIS A 318 -3.88 -15.10 -23.65
N ASN A 319 -3.67 -15.79 -24.78
CA ASN A 319 -3.75 -17.25 -24.91
C ASN A 319 -5.06 -17.87 -24.39
N ASN A 320 -6.18 -17.13 -24.44
CA ASN A 320 -7.49 -17.62 -23.98
C ASN A 320 -8.61 -17.20 -24.94
N SER A 321 -8.71 -17.89 -26.08
CA SER A 321 -9.71 -17.64 -27.11
C SER A 321 -11.14 -17.89 -26.62
N GLU A 322 -11.38 -18.92 -25.82
CA GLU A 322 -12.71 -19.25 -25.28
C GLU A 322 -13.27 -18.10 -24.43
N LEU A 323 -12.48 -17.57 -23.48
CA LEU A 323 -12.91 -16.43 -22.68
C LEU A 323 -13.05 -15.17 -23.53
N THR A 324 -12.18 -15.02 -24.54
CA THR A 324 -12.25 -13.90 -25.48
C THR A 324 -13.56 -13.91 -26.25
N GLU A 325 -13.95 -15.02 -26.86
CA GLU A 325 -15.21 -15.15 -27.61
C GLU A 325 -16.44 -14.97 -26.70
N LYS A 326 -16.35 -15.43 -25.44
CA LYS A 326 -17.42 -15.27 -24.45
C LYS A 326 -17.63 -13.81 -24.04
N LYS A 327 -16.58 -13.01 -23.94
CA LYS A 327 -16.62 -11.62 -23.43
C LYS A 327 -16.59 -10.57 -24.53
N PHE A 328 -15.88 -10.82 -25.62
CA PHE A 328 -15.78 -9.96 -26.79
C PHE A 328 -16.66 -10.52 -27.92
N ILE A 329 -17.93 -10.16 -27.87
CA ILE A 329 -18.95 -10.68 -28.77
C ILE A 329 -19.13 -9.82 -30.02
N THR A 330 -19.78 -10.36 -31.04
CA THR A 330 -20.31 -9.57 -32.16
C THR A 330 -21.79 -9.28 -31.92
N TYR A 331 -22.17 -8.01 -31.95
CA TYR A 331 -23.55 -7.56 -31.81
C TYR A 331 -23.86 -6.48 -32.86
N GLN A 332 -24.88 -6.73 -33.69
CA GLN A 332 -25.26 -5.86 -34.81
C GLN A 332 -24.06 -5.48 -35.71
N GLY A 333 -23.18 -6.44 -35.99
CA GLY A 333 -21.98 -6.25 -36.82
C GLY A 333 -20.83 -5.50 -36.13
N ASN A 334 -20.99 -5.05 -34.88
CA ASN A 334 -19.94 -4.40 -34.10
C ASN A 334 -19.35 -5.37 -33.07
N ARG A 335 -18.04 -5.25 -32.83
CA ARG A 335 -17.38 -5.96 -31.73
C ARG A 335 -17.67 -5.23 -30.41
N LEU A 336 -18.19 -5.96 -29.43
CA LEU A 336 -18.51 -5.47 -28.09
C LEU A 336 -17.78 -6.26 -27.01
N TYR A 337 -17.32 -5.58 -25.98
CA TYR A 337 -16.92 -6.18 -24.71
C TYR A 337 -18.05 -6.11 -23.69
N ARG A 338 -18.40 -7.26 -23.11
CA ARG A 338 -19.38 -7.42 -22.02
C ARG A 338 -18.70 -7.27 -20.66
N THR A 339 -18.96 -6.16 -19.98
CA THR A 339 -18.21 -5.77 -18.78
C THR A 339 -18.59 -6.56 -17.52
N GLY A 340 -19.80 -7.12 -17.50
CA GLY A 340 -20.46 -7.66 -16.30
C GLY A 340 -20.98 -6.60 -15.33
N ASP A 341 -20.84 -5.30 -15.65
CA ASP A 341 -21.34 -4.19 -14.87
C ASP A 341 -22.77 -3.83 -15.29
N ILE A 342 -23.65 -3.57 -14.33
CA ILE A 342 -25.05 -3.16 -14.56
C ILE A 342 -25.09 -1.64 -14.59
N GLY A 343 -25.79 -1.07 -15.58
CA GLY A 343 -25.91 0.37 -15.70
C GLY A 343 -27.22 0.83 -16.35
N VAL A 344 -27.53 2.10 -16.11
CA VAL A 344 -28.63 2.81 -16.76
C VAL A 344 -28.15 4.18 -17.22
N ILE A 345 -28.72 4.69 -18.30
CA ILE A 345 -28.43 6.02 -18.82
C ILE A 345 -29.57 6.96 -18.38
N ASP A 346 -29.23 8.15 -17.89
CA ASP A 346 -30.21 9.18 -17.58
C ASP A 346 -30.53 10.09 -18.78
N ASP A 347 -31.47 11.01 -18.60
CA ASP A 347 -31.93 11.93 -19.65
C ASP A 347 -30.83 12.88 -20.16
N GLU A 348 -29.74 13.04 -19.39
CA GLU A 348 -28.56 13.85 -19.75
C GLU A 348 -27.47 12.99 -20.44
N GLY A 349 -27.73 11.70 -20.65
CA GLY A 349 -26.79 10.77 -21.25
C GLY A 349 -25.71 10.25 -20.30
N ASN A 350 -25.77 10.59 -19.00
CA ASN A 350 -24.81 10.08 -18.02
C ASN A 350 -25.16 8.65 -17.64
N ILE A 351 -24.13 7.81 -17.55
CA ILE A 351 -24.26 6.42 -17.18
C ILE A 351 -24.13 6.30 -15.65
N HIS A 352 -25.08 5.59 -15.06
CA HIS A 352 -25.13 5.28 -13.64
C HIS A 352 -24.79 3.81 -13.43
N PHE A 353 -23.67 3.55 -12.76
CA PHE A 353 -23.31 2.20 -12.33
C PHE A 353 -24.24 1.72 -11.20
N LYS A 354 -24.78 0.50 -11.33
CA LYS A 354 -25.75 -0.09 -10.39
C LYS A 354 -25.26 -1.37 -9.70
N GLY A 355 -24.06 -1.84 -10.01
CA GLY A 355 -23.48 -3.05 -9.44
C GLY A 355 -22.94 -4.00 -10.51
N ARG A 356 -22.65 -5.24 -10.11
CA ARG A 356 -22.16 -6.29 -11.00
C ARG A 356 -23.15 -7.44 -11.10
N ILE A 357 -23.16 -8.09 -12.26
CA ILE A 357 -23.89 -9.34 -12.50
C ILE A 357 -23.14 -10.52 -11.85
N ASP A 358 -21.81 -10.44 -11.80
CA ASP A 358 -20.92 -11.44 -11.23
C ASP A 358 -20.47 -11.09 -9.79
N LEU A 359 -19.61 -11.94 -9.22
CA LEU A 359 -19.11 -11.83 -7.84
C LEU A 359 -17.86 -10.95 -7.70
N GLN A 360 -17.42 -10.26 -8.75
CA GLN A 360 -16.23 -9.41 -8.65
C GLN A 360 -16.50 -8.20 -7.76
N VAL A 361 -15.45 -7.78 -7.06
CA VAL A 361 -15.51 -6.60 -6.19
C VAL A 361 -14.31 -5.70 -6.48
N LYS A 362 -14.49 -4.40 -6.23
CA LYS A 362 -13.41 -3.41 -6.26
C LYS A 362 -13.03 -3.07 -4.83
N VAL A 363 -11.79 -3.38 -4.43
CA VAL A 363 -11.26 -3.13 -3.08
C VAL A 363 -9.91 -2.46 -3.20
N ARG A 364 -9.76 -1.26 -2.63
CA ARG A 364 -8.56 -0.41 -2.74
C ARG A 364 -8.13 -0.12 -4.18
N GLY A 365 -9.10 -0.03 -5.10
CA GLY A 365 -8.87 0.15 -6.53
C GLY A 365 -8.56 -1.12 -7.31
N PHE A 366 -8.42 -2.26 -6.63
CA PHE A 366 -8.13 -3.54 -7.25
C PHE A 366 -9.43 -4.25 -7.62
N ARG A 367 -9.55 -4.67 -8.88
CA ARG A 367 -10.60 -5.61 -9.31
C ARG A 367 -10.20 -7.00 -8.84
N ILE A 368 -10.96 -7.53 -7.90
CA ILE A 368 -10.69 -8.82 -7.24
C ILE A 368 -11.82 -9.78 -7.56
N GLU A 369 -11.44 -10.93 -8.10
CA GLU A 369 -12.30 -12.10 -8.25
C GLU A 369 -12.33 -12.85 -6.91
N LEU A 370 -13.47 -12.81 -6.21
CA LEU A 370 -13.59 -13.47 -4.91
C LEU A 370 -13.30 -14.98 -4.97
N GLU A 371 -13.61 -15.59 -6.11
CA GLU A 371 -13.38 -17.02 -6.39
C GLU A 371 -11.88 -17.38 -6.45
N GLU A 372 -10.98 -16.44 -6.79
CA GLU A 372 -9.53 -16.67 -6.73
C GLU A 372 -9.09 -16.89 -5.29
N ILE A 373 -9.57 -16.07 -4.35
CA ILE A 373 -9.27 -16.23 -2.92
C ILE A 373 -9.89 -17.53 -2.37
N GLU A 374 -11.15 -17.79 -2.73
CA GLU A 374 -11.88 -19.00 -2.29
C GLU A 374 -11.17 -20.28 -2.76
N SER A 375 -10.73 -20.32 -4.02
CA SER A 375 -10.04 -21.48 -4.60
C SER A 375 -8.70 -21.75 -3.93
N HIS A 376 -7.90 -20.71 -3.65
CA HIS A 376 -6.65 -20.85 -2.92
C HIS A 376 -6.87 -21.36 -1.48
N LEU A 377 -7.94 -20.91 -0.81
CA LEU A 377 -8.27 -21.36 0.54
C LEU A 377 -8.77 -22.80 0.58
N ILE A 378 -9.61 -23.21 -0.37
CA ILE A 378 -10.14 -24.58 -0.45
C ILE A 378 -9.02 -25.61 -0.65
N ASN A 379 -7.92 -25.22 -1.30
CA ASN A 379 -6.75 -26.08 -1.51
C ASN A 379 -5.85 -26.24 -0.26
N ILE A 380 -6.17 -25.60 0.87
CA ILE A 380 -5.42 -25.75 2.12
C ILE A 380 -5.97 -26.95 2.90
N ASN A 381 -5.06 -27.80 3.40
CA ASN A 381 -5.41 -28.96 4.23
C ASN A 381 -6.34 -28.57 5.39
N ASN A 382 -7.38 -29.38 5.62
CA ASN A 382 -8.44 -29.20 6.63
C ASN A 382 -9.45 -28.07 6.39
N VAL A 383 -9.36 -27.32 5.28
CA VAL A 383 -10.43 -26.41 4.83
C VAL A 383 -11.48 -27.21 4.06
N ILE A 384 -12.75 -27.09 4.48
CA ILE A 384 -13.90 -27.75 3.86
C ILE A 384 -14.60 -26.83 2.85
N ALA A 385 -14.71 -25.56 3.20
CA ALA A 385 -15.32 -24.55 2.33
C ALA A 385 -14.74 -23.17 2.66
N ALA A 386 -14.64 -22.33 1.64
CA ALA A 386 -14.29 -20.92 1.81
C ALA A 386 -15.34 -20.06 1.11
N GLY A 387 -15.56 -18.86 1.65
CA GLY A 387 -16.44 -17.86 1.08
C GLY A 387 -15.89 -16.47 1.32
N ALA A 388 -15.62 -15.73 0.26
CA ALA A 388 -15.15 -14.36 0.31
C ALA A 388 -16.27 -13.39 -0.07
N THR A 389 -16.20 -12.18 0.46
CA THR A 389 -17.03 -11.04 0.04
C THR A 389 -16.34 -9.74 0.37
N ALA A 390 -16.76 -8.64 -0.25
CA ALA A 390 -16.44 -7.30 0.23
C ALA A 390 -17.59 -6.75 1.07
N ILE A 391 -17.25 -5.98 2.08
CA ILE A 391 -18.19 -5.16 2.86
C ILE A 391 -17.68 -3.74 2.91
N THR A 392 -18.57 -2.76 2.91
CA THR A 392 -18.21 -1.36 3.12
C THR A 392 -18.64 -0.96 4.52
N ASP A 393 -17.67 -0.55 5.35
CA ASP A 393 -17.87 -0.07 6.72
C ASP A 393 -17.13 1.26 6.88
N ASN A 394 -17.80 2.30 7.39
CA ASN A 394 -17.27 3.67 7.49
C ASN A 394 -16.59 4.17 6.19
N ASN A 395 -17.24 4.00 5.04
CA ASN A 395 -16.73 4.37 3.71
C ASN A 395 -15.41 3.68 3.29
N GLN A 396 -14.98 2.64 4.01
CA GLN A 396 -13.88 1.78 3.60
C GLN A 396 -14.41 0.40 3.18
N THR A 397 -14.14 0.03 1.94
CA THR A 397 -14.40 -1.32 1.46
C THR A 397 -13.32 -2.26 1.97
N ARG A 398 -13.73 -3.33 2.66
CA ARG A 398 -12.88 -4.36 3.23
C ARG A 398 -13.24 -5.71 2.64
N LEU A 399 -12.22 -6.41 2.17
CA LEU A 399 -12.34 -7.82 1.79
C LEU A 399 -12.42 -8.68 3.06
N ILE A 400 -13.37 -9.60 3.12
CA ILE A 400 -13.58 -10.48 4.27
C ILE A 400 -13.77 -11.92 3.80
N VAL A 401 -13.47 -12.87 4.68
CA VAL A 401 -13.55 -14.28 4.35
C VAL A 401 -14.07 -15.14 5.50
N GLY A 402 -14.96 -16.07 5.17
CA GLY A 402 -15.38 -17.18 6.02
C GLY A 402 -14.67 -18.46 5.58
N VAL A 403 -14.11 -19.20 6.53
CA VAL A 403 -13.43 -20.47 6.29
C VAL A 403 -14.03 -21.54 7.20
N GLN A 404 -14.64 -22.55 6.58
CA GLN A 404 -15.13 -23.72 7.28
C GLN A 404 -14.02 -24.78 7.36
N VAL A 405 -13.79 -25.31 8.55
CA VAL A 405 -12.79 -26.36 8.83
C VAL A 405 -13.45 -27.60 9.41
N GLY A 406 -12.82 -28.78 9.29
CA GLY A 406 -13.41 -30.02 9.79
C GLY A 406 -13.50 -30.13 11.32
N ARG A 407 -12.54 -29.53 12.04
CA ARG A 407 -12.57 -29.31 13.48
C ARG A 407 -11.82 -28.03 13.79
N ILE A 408 -12.34 -27.22 14.71
CA ILE A 408 -11.56 -26.12 15.30
C ILE A 408 -10.46 -26.78 16.16
N ASN A 409 -9.25 -26.88 15.61
CA ASN A 409 -8.05 -27.27 16.33
C ASN A 409 -6.95 -26.21 16.11
N SER A 410 -5.90 -26.24 16.92
CA SER A 410 -4.80 -25.27 16.86
C SER A 410 -4.01 -25.28 15.54
N GLN A 411 -4.28 -26.19 14.61
CA GLN A 411 -3.53 -26.34 13.36
C GLN A 411 -4.01 -25.41 12.24
N VAL A 412 -5.29 -24.97 12.22
CA VAL A 412 -5.82 -24.05 11.20
C VAL A 412 -6.19 -22.71 11.85
N SER A 413 -5.17 -21.94 12.21
CA SER A 413 -5.32 -20.56 12.69
C SER A 413 -5.47 -19.58 11.52
N ILE A 414 -5.98 -18.37 11.80
CA ILE A 414 -6.00 -17.27 10.81
C ILE A 414 -4.59 -16.97 10.29
N GLU A 415 -3.58 -17.03 11.16
CA GLU A 415 -2.19 -16.80 10.80
C GLU A 415 -1.66 -17.89 9.85
N TYR A 416 -2.00 -19.16 10.11
CA TYR A 416 -1.68 -20.26 9.21
C TYR A 416 -2.30 -20.06 7.82
N LEU A 417 -3.59 -19.70 7.75
CA LEU A 417 -4.29 -19.44 6.48
C LEU A 417 -3.70 -18.24 5.73
N LYS A 418 -3.39 -17.14 6.44
CA LYS A 418 -2.72 -15.97 5.85
C LYS A 418 -1.36 -16.33 5.27
N ASN A 419 -0.53 -17.09 6.00
CA ASN A 419 0.78 -17.51 5.52
C ASN A 419 0.70 -18.40 4.28
N LYS A 420 -0.33 -19.28 4.20
CA LYS A 420 -0.59 -20.08 2.99
C LYS A 420 -1.06 -19.25 1.81
N LEU A 421 -1.84 -18.19 2.04
CA LEU A 421 -2.28 -17.29 0.97
C LEU A 421 -1.17 -16.35 0.48
N ALA A 422 -0.32 -15.84 1.38
CA ALA A 422 0.71 -14.85 1.05
C ALA A 422 1.71 -15.32 -0.03
N GLY A 423 1.92 -16.64 -0.16
CA GLY A 423 2.75 -17.21 -1.22
C GLY A 423 2.09 -17.29 -2.60
N ASN A 424 0.76 -17.15 -2.68
CA ASN A 424 -0.03 -17.46 -3.87
C ASN A 424 -0.80 -16.26 -4.44
N ILE A 425 -1.31 -15.38 -3.58
CA ILE A 425 -2.08 -14.20 -3.99
C ILE A 425 -1.36 -12.90 -3.61
N PRO A 426 -1.48 -11.82 -4.40
CA PRO A 426 -0.93 -10.51 -4.04
C PRO A 426 -1.50 -9.95 -2.73
N ASP A 427 -0.73 -9.08 -2.06
CA ASP A 427 -1.11 -8.45 -0.78
C ASP A 427 -2.47 -7.74 -0.82
N TYR A 428 -2.83 -7.12 -1.95
CA TYR A 428 -4.11 -6.43 -2.12
C TYR A 428 -5.32 -7.39 -2.14
N MET A 429 -5.11 -8.67 -2.41
CA MET A 429 -6.14 -9.71 -2.34
C MET A 429 -6.23 -10.35 -0.95
N MET A 430 -5.36 -10.00 -0.01
CA MET A 430 -5.40 -10.57 1.33
C MET A 430 -6.65 -10.11 2.09
N PRO A 431 -7.50 -11.02 2.62
CA PRO A 431 -8.67 -10.63 3.39
C PRO A 431 -8.32 -9.89 4.68
N HIS A 432 -9.09 -8.85 4.99
CA HIS A 432 -8.93 -7.98 6.15
C HIS A 432 -9.52 -8.62 7.41
N LEU A 433 -10.71 -9.22 7.29
CA LEU A 433 -11.41 -9.88 8.40
C LEU A 433 -11.67 -11.34 8.07
N TRP A 434 -11.53 -12.17 9.09
CA TRP A 434 -11.59 -13.63 8.97
C TRP A 434 -12.58 -14.19 9.98
N TRP A 435 -13.38 -15.15 9.55
CA TRP A 435 -14.15 -16.00 10.43
C TRP A 435 -13.88 -17.45 10.11
N VAL A 436 -13.14 -18.11 11.01
CA VAL A 436 -12.84 -19.53 10.94
C VAL A 436 -13.82 -20.26 11.84
N THR A 437 -14.49 -21.29 11.31
CA THR A 437 -15.55 -22.01 12.02
C THR A 437 -15.57 -23.48 11.62
N ASP A 438 -16.01 -24.37 12.51
CA ASP A 438 -16.36 -25.75 12.17
C ASP A 438 -17.81 -25.90 11.69
N GLN A 439 -18.61 -24.83 11.82
CA GLN A 439 -19.99 -24.80 11.37
C GLN A 439 -20.08 -24.51 9.86
N PRO A 440 -21.14 -25.00 9.19
CA PRO A 440 -21.38 -24.66 7.79
C PRO A 440 -21.45 -23.15 7.55
N LEU A 441 -20.79 -22.68 6.48
CA LEU A 441 -20.93 -21.30 6.04
C LEU A 441 -22.40 -20.98 5.69
N PRO A 442 -22.88 -19.74 5.92
CA PRO A 442 -24.28 -19.39 5.71
C PRO A 442 -24.68 -19.58 4.25
N ARG A 443 -25.83 -20.22 4.02
CA ARG A 443 -26.36 -20.49 2.67
C ARG A 443 -27.71 -19.80 2.45
N THR A 444 -28.01 -19.52 1.20
CA THR A 444 -29.32 -19.08 0.70
C THR A 444 -30.29 -20.28 0.68
N PRO A 445 -31.61 -20.06 0.56
CA PRO A 445 -32.58 -21.15 0.40
C PRO A 445 -32.27 -22.09 -0.78
N ASN A 446 -31.61 -21.58 -1.82
CA ASN A 446 -31.19 -22.33 -3.00
C ASN A 446 -29.81 -23.01 -2.80
N GLY A 447 -29.29 -23.10 -1.57
CA GLY A 447 -28.05 -23.80 -1.24
C GLY A 447 -26.75 -23.07 -1.58
N LYS A 448 -26.78 -21.91 -2.26
CA LYS A 448 -25.59 -21.08 -2.55
C LYS A 448 -25.09 -20.33 -1.31
N LEU A 449 -23.81 -19.99 -1.21
CA LEU A 449 -23.27 -19.17 -0.11
C LEU A 449 -24.01 -17.81 -0.01
N CYS A 450 -24.54 -17.50 1.18
CA CYS A 450 -25.18 -16.22 1.47
C CYS A 450 -24.14 -15.20 1.95
N ARG A 451 -23.51 -14.49 1.00
CA ARG A 451 -22.47 -13.48 1.27
C ARG A 451 -22.95 -12.32 2.15
N LYS A 452 -24.21 -11.92 2.03
CA LYS A 452 -24.82 -10.89 2.89
C LYS A 452 -24.84 -11.33 4.36
N SER A 453 -25.29 -12.55 4.63
CA SER A 453 -25.28 -13.12 5.99
C SER A 453 -23.86 -13.33 6.49
N LEU A 454 -22.96 -13.80 5.62
CA LEU A 454 -21.55 -13.96 5.94
C LEU A 454 -20.94 -12.64 6.43
N GLY A 455 -21.15 -11.54 5.69
CA GLY A 455 -20.61 -10.24 6.08
C GLY A 455 -21.16 -9.73 7.41
N LYS A 456 -22.45 -9.93 7.68
CA LYS A 456 -23.07 -9.56 8.96
C LYS A 456 -22.46 -10.32 10.14
N ILE A 457 -22.32 -11.65 10.02
CA ILE A 457 -21.72 -12.50 11.06
C ILE A 457 -20.29 -12.07 11.39
N ILE A 458 -19.48 -11.82 10.36
CA ILE A 458 -18.07 -11.42 10.54
C ILE A 458 -17.97 -10.05 11.22
N LEU A 459 -18.83 -9.10 10.86
CA LEU A 459 -18.88 -7.78 11.51
C LEU A 459 -19.31 -7.86 12.97
N GLU A 460 -20.35 -8.65 13.28
CA GLU A 460 -20.84 -8.85 14.64
C GLU A 460 -19.76 -9.53 15.51
N ASN A 461 -19.13 -10.58 15.01
CA ASN A 461 -18.03 -11.26 15.72
C ASN A 461 -16.83 -10.33 15.96
N ASN A 462 -16.50 -9.44 15.02
CA ASN A 462 -15.44 -8.45 15.22
C ASN A 462 -15.84 -7.35 16.22
N LYS A 463 -17.08 -6.88 16.20
CA LYS A 463 -17.58 -5.92 17.20
C LYS A 463 -17.56 -6.51 18.61
N ILE A 464 -17.95 -7.78 18.76
CA ILE A 464 -17.91 -8.50 20.04
C ILE A 464 -16.46 -8.66 20.53
N LYS A 465 -15.52 -9.02 19.65
CA LYS A 465 -14.07 -9.07 19.99
C LYS A 465 -13.47 -7.69 20.29
N SER A 466 -13.97 -6.63 19.66
CA SER A 466 -13.55 -5.25 19.93
C SER A 466 -14.17 -4.67 21.22
N GLN A 467 -15.06 -5.40 21.90
CA GLN A 467 -15.77 -4.96 23.11
C GLN A 467 -15.37 -5.72 24.37
N THR A 468 -14.40 -6.65 24.33
CA THR A 468 -13.95 -7.35 25.54
C THR A 468 -13.09 -6.46 26.44
N THR A 469 -13.30 -6.62 27.75
CA THR A 469 -12.82 -5.87 28.92
C THR A 469 -11.33 -5.48 28.90
N GLU A 470 -10.49 -6.17 28.14
CA GLU A 470 -9.04 -5.99 28.02
C GLU A 470 -8.61 -4.73 27.27
N ILE A 471 -9.38 -4.30 26.26
CA ILE A 471 -9.11 -3.07 25.49
C ILE A 471 -9.22 -1.84 26.39
N LYS A 472 -10.21 -1.85 27.28
CA LYS A 472 -10.39 -0.77 28.25
C LYS A 472 -9.25 -0.73 29.27
N LEU A 473 -8.77 -1.90 29.71
CA LEU A 473 -7.65 -1.99 30.67
C LEU A 473 -6.34 -1.40 30.15
N PHE A 474 -6.05 -1.52 28.83
CA PHE A 474 -4.89 -0.87 28.24
C PHE A 474 -5.02 0.65 28.22
N TYR A 475 -6.16 1.18 27.78
CA TYR A 475 -6.37 2.63 27.78
C TYR A 475 -6.45 3.21 29.19
N ASP A 476 -7.03 2.49 30.15
CA ASP A 476 -7.06 2.86 31.57
C ASP A 476 -5.63 2.89 32.14
N LEU A 477 -4.77 1.92 31.78
CA LEU A 477 -3.35 1.93 32.14
C LEU A 477 -2.63 3.15 31.57
N VAL A 478 -2.76 3.42 30.27
CA VAL A 478 -2.09 4.58 29.63
C VAL A 478 -2.59 5.89 30.25
N SER A 479 -3.89 6.01 30.50
CA SER A 479 -4.50 7.17 31.17
C SER A 479 -3.97 7.35 32.60
N SER A 480 -3.74 6.25 33.33
CA SER A 480 -3.15 6.28 34.67
C SER A 480 -1.68 6.71 34.67
N ILE A 481 -0.92 6.36 33.63
CA ILE A 481 0.50 6.74 33.50
C ILE A 481 0.64 8.21 33.10
N LEU A 482 -0.19 8.67 32.16
CA LEU A 482 -0.16 10.04 31.65
C LEU A 482 -1.00 11.03 32.48
N VAL A 483 -1.74 10.52 33.47
CA VAL A 483 -2.60 11.26 34.42
C VAL A 483 -3.61 12.16 33.69
N LYS A 484 -4.21 11.63 32.62
CA LYS A 484 -5.26 12.31 31.84
C LYS A 484 -6.00 11.32 30.95
N ASP A 485 -7.15 11.74 30.42
CA ASP A 485 -7.83 11.01 29.35
C ASP A 485 -6.99 11.01 28.08
N VAL A 486 -6.91 9.84 27.43
CA VAL A 486 -6.07 9.62 26.26
C VAL A 486 -6.92 9.44 25.01
N ASN A 487 -6.51 10.06 23.92
CA ASN A 487 -7.12 9.85 22.61
C ASN A 487 -6.49 8.62 21.96
N HIS A 488 -7.31 7.58 21.76
CA HIS A 488 -6.84 6.29 21.25
C HIS A 488 -6.30 6.38 19.81
N ASN A 489 -6.71 7.40 19.05
CA ASN A 489 -6.28 7.63 17.67
C ASN A 489 -5.01 8.51 17.57
N LEU A 490 -4.43 8.92 18.69
CA LEU A 490 -3.16 9.64 18.76
C LEU A 490 -2.06 8.72 19.26
N SER A 491 -0.81 9.03 18.91
CA SER A 491 0.35 8.31 19.45
C SER A 491 0.51 8.53 20.95
N PHE A 492 1.27 7.66 21.61
CA PHE A 492 1.59 7.81 23.03
C PHE A 492 2.23 9.17 23.34
N THR A 493 3.14 9.61 22.46
CA THR A 493 3.83 10.91 22.53
C THR A 493 2.92 12.10 22.22
N ALA A 494 1.99 11.98 21.27
CA ALA A 494 0.98 13.00 20.99
C ALA A 494 -0.05 13.12 22.14
N ASN A 495 -0.24 12.04 22.89
CA ASN A 495 -0.89 12.06 24.19
C ASN A 495 0.03 12.59 25.30
N GLY A 496 1.18 13.21 25.01
CA GLY A 496 2.07 13.82 26.00
C GLY A 496 2.96 12.84 26.76
N GLY A 497 3.10 11.59 26.29
CA GLY A 497 4.05 10.64 26.84
C GLY A 497 5.49 10.90 26.40
N ASP A 498 6.43 10.66 27.29
CA ASP A 498 7.88 10.76 27.04
C ASP A 498 8.57 9.41 27.24
N SER A 499 9.89 9.37 27.10
CA SER A 499 10.69 8.15 27.26
C SER A 499 10.53 7.50 28.65
N LEU A 500 10.33 8.29 29.70
CA LEU A 500 10.17 7.77 31.06
C LEU A 500 8.81 7.09 31.24
N ASN A 501 7.74 7.75 30.77
CA ASN A 501 6.39 7.19 30.76
C ASN A 501 6.29 5.97 29.83
N ALA A 502 7.03 5.96 28.73
CA ALA A 502 7.09 4.83 27.80
C ALA A 502 7.75 3.61 28.43
N VAL A 503 8.85 3.79 29.19
CA VAL A 503 9.48 2.71 29.98
C VAL A 503 8.53 2.20 31.07
N ARG A 504 7.76 3.08 31.71
CA ARG A 504 6.76 2.69 32.71
C ARG A 504 5.63 1.88 32.10
N LEU A 505 5.07 2.34 30.97
CA LEU A 505 4.04 1.62 30.22
C LEU A 505 4.55 0.24 29.79
N LEU A 506 5.77 0.17 29.26
CA LEU A 506 6.42 -1.06 28.87
C LEU A 506 6.51 -2.06 30.03
N THR A 507 6.95 -1.60 31.21
CA THR A 507 7.10 -2.45 32.40
C THR A 507 5.74 -2.97 32.90
N GLU A 508 4.73 -2.10 32.98
CA GLU A 508 3.38 -2.46 33.42
C GLU A 508 2.69 -3.42 32.43
N CYS A 509 2.86 -3.19 31.12
CA CYS A 509 2.38 -4.11 30.09
C CYS A 509 3.03 -5.50 30.21
N ASN A 510 4.35 -5.55 30.43
CA ASN A 510 5.08 -6.80 30.64
C ASN A 510 4.62 -7.54 31.90
N GLN A 511 4.38 -6.83 33.00
CA GLN A 511 3.94 -7.44 34.27
C GLN A 511 2.48 -7.93 34.21
N ARG A 512 1.57 -7.14 33.64
CA ARG A 512 0.13 -7.44 33.62
C ARG A 512 -0.26 -8.44 32.55
N TRP A 513 0.41 -8.41 31.40
CA TRP A 513 0.00 -9.18 30.23
C TRP A 513 1.11 -10.04 29.61
N GLN A 514 2.34 -10.04 30.13
CA GLN A 514 3.46 -10.86 29.62
C GLN A 514 3.76 -10.66 28.11
N HIS A 515 3.48 -9.47 27.56
CA HIS A 515 3.62 -9.18 26.13
C HIS A 515 4.78 -8.21 25.82
N SER A 516 5.53 -8.52 24.76
CA SER A 516 6.69 -7.73 24.32
C SER A 516 6.28 -6.50 23.49
N LEU A 517 5.92 -5.40 24.14
CA LEU A 517 6.07 -4.09 23.51
C LEU A 517 7.57 -3.75 23.40
N ASN A 518 7.95 -2.97 22.40
CA ASN A 518 9.29 -2.38 22.32
C ASN A 518 9.18 -0.89 22.62
N LEU A 519 10.15 -0.34 23.35
CA LEU A 519 10.25 1.10 23.64
C LEU A 519 10.21 1.94 22.35
N LEU A 520 10.89 1.50 21.29
CA LEU A 520 10.86 2.17 19.98
C LEU A 520 9.47 2.19 19.34
N MET A 521 8.61 1.22 19.67
CA MET A 521 7.24 1.16 19.15
C MET A 521 6.31 2.07 19.94
N ILE A 522 6.50 2.17 21.26
CA ILE A 522 5.72 3.09 22.11
C ILE A 522 6.02 4.55 21.76
N LEU A 523 7.29 4.88 21.51
CA LEU A 523 7.74 6.22 21.15
C LEU A 523 7.57 6.57 19.66
N ASP A 524 7.02 5.66 18.86
CA ASP A 524 6.77 5.90 17.45
C ASP A 524 5.58 6.85 17.27
N ASN A 525 5.86 8.08 16.85
CA ASN A 525 4.83 9.10 16.60
C ASN A 525 3.81 8.67 15.53
N ASN A 526 4.14 7.68 14.69
CA ASN A 526 3.27 7.16 13.65
C ASN A 526 2.42 5.98 14.11
N LYS A 527 2.56 5.52 15.36
CA LYS A 527 1.73 4.46 15.95
C LYS A 527 0.77 5.02 16.98
N THR A 528 -0.51 4.84 16.74
CA THR A 528 -1.58 5.24 17.66
C THR A 528 -1.69 4.29 18.86
N LEU A 529 -2.28 4.77 19.96
CA LEU A 529 -2.59 3.91 21.10
C LEU A 529 -3.50 2.74 20.70
N ALA A 530 -4.39 2.91 19.73
CA ALA A 530 -5.24 1.83 19.21
C ALA A 530 -4.44 0.74 18.51
N GLU A 531 -3.40 1.11 17.75
CA GLU A 531 -2.50 0.16 17.11
C GLU A 531 -1.58 -0.53 18.11
N LEU A 532 -1.08 0.19 19.12
CA LEU A 532 -0.32 -0.39 20.23
C LEU A 532 -1.18 -1.37 21.04
N ASN A 533 -2.41 -1.00 21.36
CA ASN A 533 -3.39 -1.85 22.03
C ASN A 533 -3.62 -3.15 21.25
N ASN A 534 -3.84 -3.05 19.93
CA ASN A 534 -3.96 -4.21 19.07
C ASN A 534 -2.70 -5.10 19.13
N GLN A 535 -1.50 -4.53 19.18
CA GLN A 535 -0.26 -5.32 19.28
C GLN A 535 -0.06 -5.99 20.62
N VAL A 536 -0.51 -5.38 21.72
CA VAL A 536 -0.53 -6.03 23.04
C VAL A 536 -1.38 -7.30 22.98
N PHE A 537 -2.54 -7.27 22.32
CA PHE A 537 -3.51 -8.38 22.39
C PHE A 537 -3.56 -9.30 21.15
N ILE A 538 -2.86 -9.00 20.06
CA ILE A 538 -2.80 -9.84 18.85
C ILE A 538 -1.68 -10.88 18.89
N ASN A 539 -0.61 -10.68 19.67
CA ASN A 539 0.54 -11.60 19.73
C ASN A 539 0.42 -12.65 20.85
N ASN A 540 -0.26 -13.75 20.55
CA ASN A 540 -0.46 -14.86 21.49
C ASN A 540 0.57 -16.01 21.35
N THR A 541 1.79 -15.76 20.84
CA THR A 541 2.70 -16.86 20.44
C THR A 541 4.17 -16.81 20.85
N ASN A 542 4.68 -15.78 21.54
CA ASN A 542 6.07 -15.82 22.03
C ASN A 542 6.17 -15.59 23.53
N LYS A 543 6.05 -16.69 24.30
CA LYS A 543 6.57 -16.75 25.68
C LYS A 543 8.10 -16.69 25.62
N ILE A 544 8.68 -15.51 25.80
CA ILE A 544 10.10 -15.41 26.18
C ILE A 544 10.16 -15.74 27.66
N VAL A 545 10.60 -16.95 27.98
CA VAL A 545 11.00 -17.31 29.34
C VAL A 545 12.27 -16.51 29.65
N ILE A 546 12.14 -15.44 30.45
CA ILE A 546 13.30 -14.89 31.14
C ILE A 546 13.76 -15.99 32.10
N LYS A 547 14.84 -16.69 31.73
CA LYS A 547 15.52 -17.59 32.67
C LYS A 547 16.00 -16.72 33.83
N ASN A 548 15.45 -16.94 35.02
CA ASN A 548 16.08 -16.48 36.25
C ASN A 548 17.50 -17.08 36.29
N TYR A 549 18.50 -16.24 36.05
CA TYR A 549 19.87 -16.60 36.37
C TYR A 549 20.01 -16.52 37.90
N PRO A 550 20.42 -17.62 38.57
CA PRO A 550 20.68 -17.59 39.99
C PRO A 550 21.82 -16.61 40.30
N GLN A 551 21.68 -15.89 41.41
CA GLN A 551 22.65 -14.95 41.98
C GLN A 551 24.08 -15.51 41.96
N LEU A 552 24.93 -15.04 41.05
CA LEU A 552 26.36 -15.30 41.04
C LEU A 552 27.07 -14.08 40.43
N LYS A 553 27.84 -13.35 41.26
CA LYS A 553 28.76 -12.23 40.92
C LYS A 553 28.20 -11.22 39.91
N GLU A 554 27.82 -10.03 40.36
CA GLU A 554 27.34 -8.94 39.50
C GLU A 554 28.22 -8.79 38.24
N GLN A 555 27.64 -9.11 37.09
CA GLN A 555 28.35 -9.01 35.81
C GLN A 555 28.66 -7.54 35.52
N ILE A 556 29.89 -7.28 35.09
CA ILE A 556 30.30 -5.96 34.61
C ILE A 556 29.62 -5.70 33.28
N LEU A 557 28.90 -4.59 33.19
CA LEU A 557 28.29 -4.12 31.96
C LEU A 557 29.37 -3.65 30.98
N PRO A 558 29.15 -3.78 29.66
CA PRO A 558 30.09 -3.30 28.66
C PRO A 558 30.48 -1.81 28.83
N SER A 559 29.54 -0.98 29.29
CA SER A 559 29.78 0.43 29.61
C SER A 559 30.71 0.63 30.82
N GLU A 560 30.52 -0.13 31.89
CA GLU A 560 31.37 -0.09 33.09
C GLU A 560 32.81 -0.52 32.76
N ARG A 561 32.97 -1.58 31.95
CA ARG A 561 34.29 -2.03 31.48
C ARG A 561 35.01 -0.95 30.68
N ARG A 562 34.32 -0.34 29.72
CA ARG A 562 34.89 0.75 28.91
C ARG A 562 35.34 1.91 29.78
N MET A 563 34.53 2.31 30.78
CA MET A 563 34.88 3.40 31.69
C MET A 563 36.11 3.09 32.53
N TRP A 564 36.24 1.85 33.03
CA TRP A 564 37.40 1.42 33.80
C TRP A 564 38.68 1.35 32.95
N GLU A 565 38.59 0.89 31.70
CA GLU A 565 39.72 0.88 30.75
C GLU A 565 40.17 2.30 30.44
N VAL A 566 39.24 3.24 30.24
CA VAL A 566 39.54 4.66 30.04
C VAL A 566 40.21 5.27 31.27
N TYR A 567 39.72 4.97 32.48
CA TYR A 567 40.31 5.44 33.73
C TYR A 567 41.78 4.99 33.88
N ASN A 568 42.09 3.71 33.63
CA ASN A 568 43.47 3.19 33.80
C ASN A 568 44.42 3.51 32.65
N SER A 569 43.88 3.78 31.45
CA SER A 569 44.70 4.08 30.26
C SER A 569 45.04 5.57 30.12
N SER A 570 44.34 6.46 30.84
CA SER A 570 44.50 7.91 30.67
C SER A 570 45.57 8.54 31.56
N ALA A 571 46.27 9.56 31.05
CA ALA A 571 47.16 10.43 31.83
C ALA A 571 46.39 11.42 32.73
N THR A 572 45.07 11.53 32.59
CA THR A 572 44.18 12.44 33.33
C THR A 572 42.89 11.74 33.76
N PRO A 573 42.92 10.94 34.84
CA PRO A 573 41.80 10.11 35.28
C PRO A 573 40.52 10.88 35.63
N SER A 574 40.63 12.20 35.85
CA SER A 574 39.52 13.09 36.23
C SER A 574 38.66 13.58 35.06
N ALA A 575 39.00 13.27 33.80
CA ALA A 575 38.28 13.75 32.62
C ALA A 575 36.80 13.32 32.57
N TYR A 576 36.43 12.28 33.32
CA TYR A 576 35.07 11.75 33.40
C TYR A 576 34.41 11.99 34.77
N ASN A 577 35.02 12.83 35.63
CA ASN A 577 34.38 13.27 36.85
C ASN A 577 33.22 14.21 36.51
N VAL A 578 32.01 13.86 36.97
CA VAL A 578 30.85 14.73 36.85
C VAL A 578 30.75 15.58 38.11
N ALA A 579 31.22 16.83 38.01
CA ALA A 579 31.04 17.82 39.07
C ALA A 579 29.70 18.53 38.88
N ILE A 580 28.84 18.48 39.90
CA ILE A 580 27.55 19.18 39.92
C ILE A 580 27.62 20.19 41.07
N GLN A 581 27.39 21.46 40.75
CA GLN A 581 27.34 22.54 41.74
C GLN A 581 25.91 23.08 41.80
N PHE A 582 25.40 23.21 43.02
CA PHE A 582 24.12 23.86 43.30
C PHE A 582 24.37 25.15 44.05
N GLU A 583 23.75 26.24 43.60
CA GLU A 583 23.64 27.46 44.39
C GLU A 583 22.37 27.35 45.23
N LEU A 584 22.52 27.42 46.55
CA LEU A 584 21.42 27.30 47.49
C LEU A 584 21.23 28.66 48.19
N THR A 585 20.02 29.21 48.12
CA THR A 585 19.66 30.50 48.72
C THR A 585 18.74 30.31 49.92
N GLY A 586 19.07 30.91 51.06
CA GLY A 586 18.28 30.84 52.30
C GLY A 586 19.06 30.27 53.49
N GLU A 587 18.39 30.07 54.63
CA GLU A 587 18.99 29.36 55.78
C GLU A 587 19.04 27.85 55.48
N ILE A 588 20.25 27.27 55.45
CA ILE A 588 20.47 25.86 55.14
C ILE A 588 20.96 25.15 56.41
N ASP A 589 20.22 24.11 56.81
CA ASP A 589 20.64 23.18 57.85
C ASP A 589 21.60 22.15 57.25
N ILE A 590 22.90 22.40 57.40
CA ILE A 590 23.97 21.55 56.87
C ILE A 590 23.86 20.12 57.42
N ALA A 591 23.47 19.94 58.68
CA ALA A 591 23.38 18.61 59.28
C ALA A 591 22.29 17.75 58.61
N LYS A 592 21.13 18.35 58.30
CA LYS A 592 20.07 17.66 57.55
C LYS A 592 20.43 17.40 56.10
N LEU A 593 21.14 18.33 55.45
CA LEU A 593 21.59 18.14 54.07
C LEU A 593 22.59 16.98 53.99
N THR A 594 23.59 16.96 54.88
CA THR A 594 24.55 15.86 55.00
C THR A 594 23.84 14.54 55.23
N TYR A 595 22.93 14.47 56.21
CA TYR A 595 22.17 13.25 56.49
C TYR A 595 21.36 12.77 55.28
N SER A 596 20.73 13.69 54.55
CA SER A 596 19.94 13.35 53.36
C SER A 596 20.81 12.76 52.24
N ILE A 597 22.00 13.32 52.03
CA ILE A 597 22.99 12.80 51.07
C ILE A 597 23.48 11.41 51.50
N GLU A 598 23.77 11.22 52.79
CA GLU A 598 24.13 9.90 53.34
C GLU A 598 23.04 8.86 53.10
N GLN A 599 21.75 9.23 53.26
CA GLN A 599 20.65 8.31 52.99
C GLN A 599 20.57 7.93 51.50
N ILE A 600 20.77 8.89 50.59
CA ILE A 600 20.79 8.61 49.15
C ILE A 600 21.93 7.64 48.81
N ILE A 601 23.13 7.85 49.37
CA ILE A 601 24.29 6.97 49.17
C ILE A 601 23.99 5.56 49.70
N ASN A 602 23.41 5.46 50.90
CA ASN A 602 23.14 4.17 51.54
C ASN A 602 22.00 3.38 50.86
N GLN A 603 21.05 4.06 50.22
CA GLN A 603 19.92 3.42 49.53
C GLN A 603 20.26 2.96 48.10
N ASN A 604 21.40 3.38 47.55
CA ASN A 604 21.78 3.08 46.18
C ASN A 604 23.12 2.34 46.14
N ASP A 605 23.09 1.04 45.84
CA ASP A 605 24.26 0.16 45.78
C ASP A 605 25.36 0.67 44.83
N VAL A 606 25.00 1.51 43.86
CA VAL A 606 25.94 2.12 42.89
C VAL A 606 27.09 2.87 43.55
N PHE A 607 26.86 3.49 44.71
CA PHE A 607 27.89 4.24 45.45
C PHE A 607 28.80 3.35 46.31
N GLN A 608 28.46 2.07 46.43
CA GLN A 608 29.20 1.09 47.23
C GLN A 608 30.04 0.14 46.35
N TYR A 609 29.91 0.26 45.02
CA TYR A 609 30.66 -0.54 44.07
C TYR A 609 32.11 -0.07 43.92
N ASN A 610 33.02 -1.03 43.98
CA ASN A 610 34.43 -0.87 43.64
C ASN A 610 34.79 -1.84 42.52
N TYR A 611 35.62 -1.38 41.59
CA TYR A 611 36.10 -2.17 40.46
C TYR A 611 37.56 -2.58 40.71
N ILE A 612 37.80 -3.88 40.87
CA ILE A 612 39.13 -4.44 41.13
C ILE A 612 39.57 -5.35 39.99
N GLN A 613 40.86 -5.34 39.64
CA GLN A 613 41.44 -6.27 38.68
C GLN A 613 42.24 -7.34 39.43
N TYR A 614 41.90 -8.60 39.22
CA TYR A 614 42.61 -9.75 39.77
C TYR A 614 42.80 -10.79 38.64
N ASP A 615 44.02 -11.31 38.45
CA ASP A 615 44.37 -12.24 37.36
C ASP A 615 43.83 -11.84 35.96
N ASN A 616 44.06 -10.57 35.58
CA ASN A 616 43.57 -9.99 34.31
C ASN A 616 42.04 -9.99 34.11
N GLN A 617 41.26 -10.29 35.15
CA GLN A 617 39.81 -10.17 35.13
C GLN A 617 39.35 -8.97 35.96
N LEU A 618 38.64 -8.05 35.31
CA LEU A 618 37.94 -6.97 35.99
C LEU A 618 36.72 -7.53 36.71
N THR A 619 36.63 -7.27 38.01
CA THR A 619 35.52 -7.70 38.86
C THR A 619 34.92 -6.50 39.59
N LYS A 620 33.59 -6.42 39.62
CA LYS A 620 32.82 -5.46 40.40
C LYS A 620 32.50 -6.09 41.75
N ILE A 621 32.85 -5.39 42.84
CA ILE A 621 32.60 -5.83 44.21
C ILE A 621 31.85 -4.75 44.98
N VAL A 622 30.95 -5.16 45.87
CA VAL A 622 30.34 -4.26 46.85
C VAL A 622 31.30 -4.13 48.03
N THR A 623 31.57 -2.91 48.45
CA THR A 623 32.40 -2.63 49.62
C THR A 623 31.62 -1.72 50.57
N ASN A 624 31.73 -1.96 51.88
CA ASN A 624 31.22 -1.05 52.91
C ASN A 624 32.12 0.18 53.07
N THR A 625 32.46 0.84 51.95
CA THR A 625 33.33 2.01 51.98
C THR A 625 32.50 3.21 52.43
N LYS A 626 32.80 3.77 53.60
CA LYS A 626 32.21 5.04 54.02
C LYS A 626 32.81 6.14 53.14
N LEU A 627 31.98 6.74 52.28
CA LEU A 627 32.35 7.93 51.53
C LEU A 627 32.54 9.10 52.50
N ASN A 628 33.68 9.77 52.45
CA ASN A 628 33.93 10.97 53.25
C ASN A 628 33.12 12.13 52.66
N ILE A 629 32.14 12.62 53.42
CA ILE A 629 31.49 13.90 53.14
C ILE A 629 32.35 14.97 53.83
N LEU A 630 33.01 15.81 53.05
CA LEU A 630 33.84 16.93 53.52
C LEU A 630 33.05 18.24 53.51
#